data_AF-A0A1X0WYR2-F1
#
_entry.id   AF-A0A1X0WYR2-F1
#
_cell.length_a   1.000
_cell.length_b   1.000
_cell.length_c   1.000
_cell.angle_alpha   90.00
_cell.angle_beta   90.00
_cell.angle_gamma   90.00
#
_symmetry.space_group_name_H-M   'P 1'
#
loop_
_entity.id
_entity.type
_entity.pdbx_description
1 polymer ?
#
loop_
_entity_poly.entity_id
_entity_poly.type
_entity_poly.pdbx_seq_one_letter_code
_entity_poly.pdbx_strand_id
1 'polypeptide(L)'
;MTEYKITKFFSNVGTRNEVRMRLVEELSKEVPGNGKDEEASRYTYYVEKLLDGRRIFLRRPANLHNGFDFLVCVENTNFSDEGKRKRNFPKHDEIVNDLLMKKSESPQQFFQLMSMIEDIYLCRKNYKASDFNCFSFRQGFPADLIALTLKWLFIEQDIRYWNYSGRGMLWIGLSQIIN
;
A
#
# COMPACT_ATOMS: atom_id res chain seq x y z
N MET A 1 5.29 9.58 24.88
CA MET A 1 5.30 9.36 23.41
C MET A 1 4.05 9.97 22.79
N THR A 2 4.21 10.99 21.94
CA THR A 2 3.08 11.61 21.25
C THR A 2 2.73 10.80 20.01
N GLU A 3 1.54 10.18 20.01
CA GLU A 3 1.02 9.40 18.88
C GLU A 3 -0.20 10.11 18.28
N TYR A 4 -0.08 10.53 17.03
CA TYR A 4 -1.16 11.17 16.29
C TYR A 4 -1.84 10.15 15.38
N LYS A 5 -3.18 10.09 15.44
CA LYS A 5 -4.00 9.23 14.59
C LYS A 5 -4.87 10.10 13.71
N ILE A 6 -4.70 9.99 12.40
CA ILE A 6 -5.38 10.80 11.40
C ILE A 6 -6.14 9.86 10.48
N THR A 7 -7.40 10.15 10.17
CA THR A 7 -8.14 9.44 9.12
C THR A 7 -8.33 10.40 7.96
N LYS A 8 -7.79 10.05 6.80
CA LYS A 8 -7.82 10.95 5.65
C LYS A 8 -7.85 10.18 4.34
N PHE A 9 -8.74 10.60 3.44
CA PHE A 9 -8.80 10.09 2.09
C PHE A 9 -7.81 10.83 1.19
N PHE A 10 -7.13 10.07 0.33
CA PHE A 10 -6.24 10.61 -0.70
C PHE A 10 -6.62 10.06 -2.07
N SER A 11 -6.88 10.98 -3.00
CA SER A 11 -7.16 10.64 -4.39
C SER A 11 -5.89 10.11 -5.09
N ASN A 12 -6.05 9.01 -5.82
CA ASN A 12 -5.11 8.40 -6.74
C ASN A 12 -5.30 8.88 -8.20
N VAL A 13 -6.17 9.85 -8.46
CA VAL A 13 -6.44 10.34 -9.82
C VAL A 13 -5.62 11.57 -10.14
N GLY A 14 -5.01 11.60 -11.32
CA GLY A 14 -4.22 12.74 -11.82
C GLY A 14 -2.84 12.30 -12.28
N THR A 15 -1.89 13.23 -12.31
CA THR A 15 -0.50 12.87 -12.59
C THR A 15 0.13 12.14 -11.41
N ARG A 16 1.16 11.33 -11.68
CA ARG A 16 2.00 10.69 -10.64
C ARG A 16 2.49 11.72 -9.62
N ASN A 17 2.89 12.91 -10.08
CA ASN A 17 3.38 13.96 -9.19
C ASN A 17 2.27 14.53 -8.30
N GLU A 18 1.08 14.80 -8.85
CA GLU A 18 -0.06 15.27 -8.06
C GLU A 18 -0.44 14.26 -6.97
N VAL A 19 -0.47 12.96 -7.31
CA VAL A 19 -0.82 11.91 -6.35
C VAL A 19 0.16 11.85 -5.18
N ARG A 20 1.48 11.83 -5.44
CA ARG A 20 2.48 11.83 -4.35
C ARG A 20 2.49 13.14 -3.55
N MET A 21 2.29 14.29 -4.21
CA MET A 21 2.31 15.58 -3.55
C MET A 21 1.16 15.76 -2.57
N ARG A 22 -0.03 15.22 -2.85
CA ARG A 22 -1.15 15.23 -1.88
C ARG A 22 -0.78 14.61 -0.54
N LEU A 23 0.02 13.53 -0.56
CA LEU A 23 0.51 12.92 0.67
C LEU A 23 1.63 13.78 1.27
N VAL A 24 2.63 14.17 0.48
CA VAL A 24 3.77 15.00 0.93
C VAL A 24 3.31 16.28 1.63
N GLU A 25 2.33 16.97 1.06
CA GLU A 25 1.73 18.19 1.63
C GLU A 25 1.01 17.94 2.96
N GLU A 26 0.50 16.72 3.18
CA GLU A 26 -0.06 16.36 4.47
C GLU A 26 1.02 16.02 5.49
N LEU A 27 2.04 15.28 5.06
CA LEU A 27 3.18 14.92 5.90
C LEU A 27 4.01 16.14 6.30
N SER A 28 4.06 17.19 5.48
CA SER A 28 4.78 18.44 5.82
C SER A 28 4.15 19.23 6.96
N LYS A 29 2.92 18.88 7.38
CA LYS A 29 2.22 19.47 8.53
C LYS A 29 2.53 18.75 9.85
N GLU A 30 3.27 17.64 9.80
CA GLU A 30 3.67 16.89 10.99
C GLU A 30 4.56 17.74 11.89
N VAL A 31 4.25 17.76 13.18
CA VAL A 31 5.14 18.34 14.21
C VAL A 31 6.36 17.43 14.37
N PRO A 32 7.60 17.97 14.32
CA PRO A 32 8.81 17.17 14.49
C PRO A 32 8.89 16.54 15.88
N GLY A 33 9.66 15.46 16.01
CA GLY A 33 10.07 14.92 17.31
C GLY A 33 11.26 15.69 17.87
N ASN A 34 11.58 15.45 19.15
CA ASN A 34 12.75 16.01 19.83
C ASN A 34 13.92 15.01 19.94
N GLY A 35 13.75 13.77 19.47
CA GLY A 35 14.77 12.73 19.58
C GLY A 35 14.32 11.38 19.03
N LYS A 36 14.87 10.30 19.59
CA LYS A 36 14.54 8.91 19.22
C LYS A 36 13.47 8.33 20.18
N ASP A 37 12.95 7.16 19.83
CA ASP A 37 12.08 6.36 20.69
C ASP A 37 10.82 7.08 21.19
N GLU A 38 10.79 7.49 22.45
CA GLU A 38 9.66 8.20 23.07
C GLU A 38 9.66 9.70 22.78
N GLU A 39 10.81 10.25 22.38
CA GLU A 39 11.00 11.63 21.97
C GLU A 39 10.70 11.84 20.48
N ALA A 40 10.46 10.76 19.73
CA ALA A 40 10.03 10.81 18.34
C ALA A 40 8.51 11.05 18.26
N SER A 41 8.10 11.99 17.40
CA SER A 41 6.69 12.15 17.01
C SER A 41 6.28 11.02 16.06
N ARG A 42 5.18 10.33 16.37
CA ARG A 42 4.69 9.21 15.57
C ARG A 42 3.31 9.50 15.00
N TYR A 43 3.12 9.16 13.73
CA TYR A 43 1.87 9.37 13.02
C TYR A 43 1.35 8.06 12.44
N THR A 44 0.03 7.88 12.55
CA THR A 44 -0.73 6.80 11.91
C THR A 44 -1.83 7.43 11.07
N TYR A 45 -1.72 7.29 9.75
CA TYR A 45 -2.74 7.74 8.80
C TYR A 45 -3.60 6.56 8.37
N TYR A 46 -4.86 6.50 8.79
CA TYR A 46 -5.83 5.56 8.24
C TYR A 46 -6.32 6.07 6.89
N VAL A 47 -6.00 5.33 5.84
CA VAL A 47 -6.11 5.81 4.46
C VAL A 47 -7.11 5.04 3.60
N GLU A 48 -7.39 3.78 3.96
CA GLU A 48 -8.40 2.96 3.28
C GLU A 48 -9.17 2.12 4.30
N LYS A 49 -10.40 1.75 3.96
CA LYS A 49 -11.20 0.75 4.67
C LYS A 49 -11.51 -0.39 3.72
N LEU A 50 -11.17 -1.61 4.13
CA LEU A 50 -11.37 -2.86 3.40
C LEU A 50 -12.81 -3.37 3.55
N LEU A 51 -13.20 -4.33 2.72
CA LEU A 51 -14.53 -4.95 2.69
C LEU A 51 -14.91 -5.57 4.04
N ASP A 52 -13.94 -6.19 4.72
CA ASP A 52 -14.12 -6.79 6.04
C ASP A 52 -14.00 -5.80 7.21
N GLY A 53 -13.88 -4.51 6.91
CA GLY A 53 -13.80 -3.44 7.90
C GLY A 53 -12.40 -3.18 8.46
N ARG A 54 -11.39 -3.99 8.14
CA ARG A 54 -9.98 -3.66 8.44
C ARG A 54 -9.56 -2.39 7.71
N ARG A 55 -8.51 -1.72 8.19
CA ARG A 55 -7.99 -0.50 7.56
C ARG A 55 -6.56 -0.69 7.07
N ILE A 56 -6.26 -0.06 5.94
CA ILE A 56 -4.89 0.21 5.54
C ILE A 56 -4.47 1.52 6.19
N PHE A 57 -3.27 1.52 6.78
CA PHE A 57 -2.72 2.70 7.42
C PHE A 57 -1.24 2.90 7.12
N LEU A 58 -0.82 4.15 7.10
CA LEU A 58 0.57 4.54 6.95
C LEU A 58 1.16 4.84 8.32
N ARG A 59 2.30 4.23 8.64
CA ARG A 59 3.01 4.45 9.90
C ARG A 59 4.29 5.24 9.66
N ARG A 60 4.48 6.30 10.47
CA ARG A 60 5.64 7.19 10.40
C ARG A 60 6.25 7.46 11.80
N PRO A 61 7.58 7.67 11.87
CA PRO A 61 8.57 7.43 10.81
C PRO A 61 8.71 5.93 10.48
N ALA A 62 9.33 5.58 9.34
CA ALA A 62 9.66 4.19 9.02
C ALA A 62 10.87 3.69 9.85
N ASN A 63 11.06 2.38 9.96
CA ASN A 63 12.00 1.77 10.91
C ASN A 63 13.50 2.01 10.61
N LEU A 64 13.89 2.16 9.34
CA LEU A 64 15.29 2.08 8.90
C LEU A 64 15.75 3.29 8.09
N HIS A 65 14.89 4.28 7.87
CA HIS A 65 15.23 5.46 7.09
C HIS A 65 15.02 6.70 7.94
N ASN A 66 16.08 7.49 8.11
CA ASN A 66 16.02 8.86 8.65
C ASN A 66 15.36 9.82 7.63
N GLY A 67 14.47 9.31 6.78
CA GLY A 67 13.97 9.96 5.58
C GLY A 67 12.48 10.29 5.65
N PHE A 68 11.96 10.80 4.54
CA PHE A 68 10.58 11.25 4.38
C PHE A 68 9.63 10.08 4.01
N ASP A 69 9.93 8.83 4.36
CA ASP A 69 9.16 7.64 3.95
C ASP A 69 8.17 7.14 5.03
N PHE A 70 7.39 6.11 4.71
CA PHE A 70 6.38 5.54 5.59
C PHE A 70 6.22 4.04 5.35
N LEU A 71 5.64 3.35 6.33
CA LEU A 71 5.33 1.94 6.25
C LEU A 71 3.85 1.74 5.91
N VAL A 72 3.55 0.92 4.90
CA VAL A 72 2.18 0.56 4.51
C VAL A 72 1.73 -0.66 5.29
N CYS A 73 0.81 -0.49 6.23
CA CYS A 73 0.33 -1.54 7.12
C CYS A 73 -1.15 -1.83 6.90
N VAL A 74 -1.58 -3.04 7.24
CA VAL A 74 -2.98 -3.47 7.25
C VAL A 74 -3.34 -3.94 8.66
N GLU A 75 -4.40 -3.39 9.23
CA GLU A 75 -4.85 -3.79 10.57
C GLU A 75 -5.15 -5.27 10.65
N ASN A 76 -4.89 -5.89 11.81
CA ASN A 76 -5.21 -7.29 12.10
C ASN A 76 -4.78 -8.30 11.01
N THR A 77 -3.69 -8.02 10.31
CA THR A 77 -3.14 -8.87 9.25
C THR A 77 -1.74 -9.32 9.62
N ASN A 78 -1.43 -10.59 9.34
CA ASN A 78 -0.07 -11.11 9.43
C ASN A 78 0.37 -11.57 8.05
N PHE A 79 1.38 -10.90 7.50
CA PHE A 79 1.98 -11.26 6.22
C PHE A 79 3.16 -12.22 6.38
N SER A 80 3.70 -12.36 7.60
CA SER A 80 4.82 -13.26 7.86
C SER A 80 4.38 -14.72 7.93
N ASP A 81 5.21 -15.61 7.39
CA ASP A 81 5.06 -17.06 7.51
C ASP A 81 4.91 -17.52 8.97
N GLU A 82 4.29 -18.68 9.15
CA GLU A 82 4.18 -19.32 10.45
C GLU A 82 5.56 -19.51 11.11
N GLY A 83 5.64 -19.26 12.42
CA GLY A 83 6.88 -19.32 13.18
C GLY A 83 7.81 -18.10 13.05
N LYS A 84 7.56 -17.18 12.12
CA LYS A 84 8.31 -15.91 12.02
C LYS A 84 7.68 -14.81 12.87
N ARG A 85 8.46 -13.77 13.19
CA ARG A 85 7.96 -12.58 13.88
C ARG A 85 6.81 -11.96 13.08
N LYS A 86 5.63 -11.86 13.70
CA LYS A 86 4.42 -11.32 13.08
C LYS A 86 4.65 -9.90 12.55
N ARG A 87 4.07 -9.63 11.38
CA ARG A 87 4.25 -8.39 10.65
C ARG A 87 2.98 -8.04 9.87
N ASN A 88 2.54 -6.81 10.01
CA ASN A 88 1.28 -6.33 9.44
C ASN A 88 1.46 -5.44 8.20
N PHE A 89 2.65 -5.42 7.63
CA PHE A 89 2.93 -4.82 6.33
C PHE A 89 3.37 -5.93 5.38
N PRO A 90 3.07 -5.88 4.08
CA PRO A 90 3.53 -6.88 3.12
C PRO A 90 4.98 -6.62 2.67
N LYS A 91 5.59 -7.62 2.07
CA LYS A 91 6.74 -7.49 1.17
C LYS A 91 6.27 -7.64 -0.28
N HIS A 92 7.11 -7.25 -1.23
CA HIS A 92 6.77 -7.36 -2.64
C HIS A 92 6.62 -8.81 -3.12
N ASP A 93 7.46 -9.73 -2.66
CA ASP A 93 7.40 -11.16 -2.97
C ASP A 93 6.09 -11.80 -2.47
N GLU A 94 5.62 -11.44 -1.27
CA GLU A 94 4.34 -11.91 -0.73
C GLU A 94 3.15 -11.49 -1.61
N ILE A 95 3.15 -10.26 -2.14
CA ILE A 95 2.10 -9.78 -3.06
C ILE A 95 2.19 -10.51 -4.41
N VAL A 96 3.39 -10.71 -4.93
CA VAL A 96 3.61 -11.44 -6.19
C VAL A 96 3.12 -12.88 -6.08
N ASN A 97 3.48 -13.58 -5.00
CA ASN A 97 3.05 -14.95 -4.75
C ASN A 97 1.53 -15.05 -4.62
N ASP A 98 0.91 -14.08 -3.95
CA ASP A 98 -0.54 -14.00 -3.82
C ASP A 98 -1.25 -13.85 -5.19
N LEU A 99 -0.74 -12.96 -6.05
CA LEU A 99 -1.25 -12.77 -7.40
C LEU A 99 -1.04 -14.01 -8.29
N LEU A 100 0.07 -14.73 -8.14
CA LEU A 100 0.31 -16.00 -8.84
C LEU A 100 -0.67 -17.10 -8.42
N MET A 101 -1.02 -17.17 -7.12
CA MET A 101 -2.08 -18.08 -6.65
C MET A 101 -3.43 -17.73 -7.29
N LYS A 102 -3.77 -16.44 -7.34
CA LYS A 102 -5.01 -15.96 -7.99
C LYS A 102 -5.04 -16.24 -9.49
N LYS A 103 -3.92 -16.09 -10.19
CA LYS A 103 -3.78 -16.47 -11.61
C LYS A 103 -4.05 -17.95 -11.82
N SER A 104 -3.48 -18.80 -10.97
CA SER A 104 -3.68 -20.25 -10.99
C SER A 104 -5.14 -20.64 -10.71
N GLU A 105 -5.79 -19.95 -9.78
CA GLU A 105 -7.17 -20.23 -9.37
C GLU A 105 -8.20 -19.78 -10.43
N SER A 106 -8.08 -18.55 -10.93
CA SER A 106 -9.01 -18.00 -11.91
C SER A 106 -8.30 -16.98 -12.81
N PRO A 107 -7.79 -17.41 -13.98
CA PRO A 107 -7.12 -16.51 -14.91
C PRO A 107 -7.98 -15.30 -15.32
N GLN A 108 -9.28 -15.52 -15.55
CA GLN A 108 -10.21 -14.45 -15.95
C GLN A 108 -10.32 -13.35 -14.89
N GLN A 109 -10.58 -13.74 -13.63
CA GLN A 109 -10.64 -12.78 -12.52
C GLN A 109 -9.28 -12.14 -12.26
N PHE A 110 -8.19 -12.90 -12.41
CA PHE A 110 -6.84 -12.39 -12.26
C PHE A 110 -6.55 -11.26 -13.27
N PHE A 111 -6.85 -11.45 -14.55
CA PHE A 111 -6.63 -10.40 -15.56
C PHE A 111 -7.49 -9.15 -15.29
N GLN A 112 -8.72 -9.33 -14.81
CA GLN A 112 -9.57 -8.21 -14.40
C GLN A 112 -8.96 -7.46 -13.20
N LEU A 113 -8.46 -8.18 -12.19
CA LEU A 113 -7.78 -7.58 -11.03
C LEU A 113 -6.51 -6.84 -11.47
N MET A 114 -5.70 -7.43 -12.35
CA MET A 114 -4.48 -6.79 -12.87
C MET A 114 -4.78 -5.52 -13.67
N SER A 115 -5.87 -5.50 -14.44
CA SER A 115 -6.32 -4.27 -15.13
C SER A 115 -6.70 -3.17 -14.14
N MET A 116 -7.35 -3.51 -13.02
CA MET A 116 -7.64 -2.54 -11.95
C MET A 116 -6.36 -2.05 -11.26
N ILE A 117 -5.38 -2.93 -11.03
CA ILE A 117 -4.07 -2.56 -10.47
C ILE A 117 -3.30 -1.67 -11.44
N GLU A 118 -3.38 -1.92 -12.76
CA GLU A 118 -2.77 -1.05 -13.78
C GLU A 118 -3.37 0.37 -13.73
N ASP A 119 -4.69 0.48 -13.62
CA ASP A 119 -5.36 1.77 -13.44
C ASP A 119 -4.87 2.50 -12.18
N ILE A 120 -4.56 1.77 -11.10
CA ILE A 120 -3.96 2.32 -9.89
C ILE A 120 -2.53 2.81 -10.18
N TYR A 121 -1.70 1.97 -10.80
CA TYR A 121 -0.33 2.27 -11.19
C TYR A 121 -0.23 3.46 -12.15
N LEU A 122 -1.25 3.69 -12.98
CA LEU A 122 -1.28 4.82 -13.93
C LEU A 122 -1.99 6.05 -13.36
N CYS A 123 -2.39 6.02 -12.09
CA CYS A 123 -3.12 7.11 -11.42
C CYS A 123 -4.43 7.50 -12.14
N ARG A 124 -5.13 6.53 -12.75
CA ARG A 124 -6.32 6.77 -13.58
C ARG A 124 -7.62 6.72 -12.79
N LYS A 125 -7.68 5.88 -11.74
CA LYS A 125 -8.91 5.65 -10.98
C LYS A 125 -8.68 5.62 -9.48
N ASN A 126 -9.75 5.97 -8.77
CA ASN A 126 -9.91 5.82 -7.34
C ASN A 126 -10.80 4.61 -7.06
N TYR A 127 -10.18 3.45 -6.88
CA TYR A 127 -10.92 2.29 -6.41
C TYR A 127 -11.18 2.38 -4.90
N LYS A 128 -12.36 1.93 -4.50
CA LYS A 128 -12.78 1.68 -3.12
C LYS A 128 -12.89 0.17 -2.94
N ALA A 129 -12.92 -0.28 -1.69
CA ALA A 129 -13.05 -1.71 -1.37
C ALA A 129 -14.28 -2.37 -2.05
N SER A 130 -15.40 -1.65 -2.15
CA SER A 130 -16.62 -2.12 -2.82
C SER A 130 -16.43 -2.46 -4.29
N ASP A 131 -15.46 -1.86 -4.98
CA ASP A 131 -15.21 -2.11 -6.40
C ASP A 131 -14.61 -3.51 -6.64
N PHE A 132 -14.14 -4.17 -5.57
CA PHE A 132 -13.56 -5.51 -5.61
C PHE A 132 -14.55 -6.60 -5.19
N ASN A 133 -15.83 -6.28 -4.94
CA ASN A 133 -16.86 -7.27 -4.59
C ASN A 133 -17.11 -8.31 -5.69
N CYS A 134 -16.70 -8.03 -6.94
CA CYS A 134 -16.82 -8.96 -8.05
C CYS A 134 -15.82 -10.13 -7.99
N PHE A 135 -14.78 -10.03 -7.17
CA PHE A 135 -13.78 -11.07 -7.02
C PHE A 135 -14.20 -12.10 -5.97
N SER A 136 -13.96 -13.37 -6.28
CA SER A 136 -14.36 -14.52 -5.44
C SER A 136 -13.22 -15.52 -5.22
N PHE A 137 -11.96 -15.04 -5.28
CA PHE A 137 -10.78 -15.85 -4.99
C PHE A 137 -10.88 -16.49 -3.60
N ARG A 138 -10.56 -17.78 -3.53
CA ARG A 138 -10.56 -18.61 -2.32
C ARG A 138 -9.19 -18.69 -1.68
N GLN A 139 -8.14 -18.36 -2.42
CA GLN A 139 -6.76 -18.41 -1.96
C GLN A 139 -6.12 -17.03 -1.80
N GLY A 140 -5.23 -16.96 -0.81
CA GLY A 140 -4.48 -15.76 -0.49
C GLY A 140 -5.33 -14.67 0.19
N PHE A 141 -4.89 -13.43 0.06
CA PHE A 141 -5.56 -12.27 0.65
C PHE A 141 -6.73 -11.78 -0.21
N PRO A 142 -7.71 -11.06 0.38
CA PRO A 142 -8.77 -10.41 -0.37
C PRO A 142 -8.25 -9.47 -1.48
N ALA A 143 -9.00 -9.39 -2.59
CA ALA A 143 -8.58 -8.61 -3.76
C ALA A 143 -8.47 -7.10 -3.47
N ASP A 144 -9.40 -6.55 -2.67
CA ASP A 144 -9.34 -5.16 -2.20
C ASP A 144 -8.11 -4.90 -1.35
N LEU A 145 -7.76 -5.82 -0.45
CA LEU A 145 -6.55 -5.72 0.37
C LEU A 145 -5.33 -5.61 -0.52
N ILE A 146 -5.17 -6.51 -1.51
CA ILE A 146 -4.01 -6.52 -2.41
C ILE A 146 -3.93 -5.23 -3.23
N ALA A 147 -5.01 -4.89 -3.94
CA ALA A 147 -4.99 -3.76 -4.86
C ALA A 147 -4.84 -2.40 -4.13
N LEU A 148 -5.57 -2.21 -3.03
CA LEU A 148 -5.47 -0.97 -2.26
C LEU A 148 -4.16 -0.88 -1.48
N THR A 149 -3.54 -1.99 -1.07
CA THR A 149 -2.20 -1.95 -0.49
C THR A 149 -1.15 -1.58 -1.54
N LEU A 150 -1.27 -2.13 -2.77
CA LEU A 150 -0.40 -1.78 -3.89
C LEU A 150 -0.47 -0.30 -4.26
N LYS A 151 -1.66 0.34 -4.21
CA LYS A 151 -1.79 1.80 -4.35
C LYS A 151 -0.80 2.53 -3.44
N TRP A 152 -0.76 2.16 -2.17
CA TRP A 152 0.10 2.82 -1.20
C TRP A 152 1.58 2.45 -1.34
N LEU A 153 1.89 1.23 -1.77
CA LEU A 153 3.26 0.85 -2.12
C LEU A 153 3.77 1.64 -3.34
N PHE A 154 2.97 1.86 -4.38
CA PHE A 154 3.39 2.72 -5.51
C PHE A 154 3.70 4.16 -5.06
N ILE A 155 2.89 4.72 -4.15
CA ILE A 155 3.10 6.06 -3.59
C ILE A 155 4.34 6.07 -2.67
N GLU A 156 4.57 5.04 -1.87
CA GLU A 156 5.77 4.90 -1.05
C GLU A 156 7.02 4.88 -1.93
N GLN A 157 7.02 4.09 -3.00
CA GLN A 157 8.11 4.05 -3.97
C GLN A 157 8.34 5.42 -4.65
N ASP A 158 7.28 6.19 -4.94
CA ASP A 158 7.38 7.53 -5.51
C ASP A 158 8.04 8.56 -4.60
N ILE A 159 7.90 8.37 -3.29
CA ILE A 159 8.48 9.26 -2.28
C ILE A 159 9.89 8.83 -1.92
N ARG A 160 10.09 7.53 -1.66
CA ARG A 160 11.39 6.96 -1.31
C ARG A 160 12.40 7.07 -2.44
N TYR A 161 11.95 6.86 -3.68
CA TYR A 161 12.78 6.87 -4.88
C TYR A 161 12.39 8.03 -5.79
N TRP A 162 12.34 9.24 -5.23
CA TRP A 162 11.78 10.46 -5.84
C TRP A 162 12.22 10.73 -7.28
N ASN A 163 13.52 10.59 -7.54
CA ASN A 163 14.16 10.84 -8.84
C ASN A 163 14.48 9.55 -9.61
N TYR A 164 14.10 8.39 -9.06
CA TYR A 164 14.40 7.08 -9.63
C TYR A 164 13.13 6.35 -10.06
N SER A 165 13.30 5.11 -10.53
CA SER A 165 12.27 4.29 -11.15
C SER A 165 11.55 3.35 -10.17
N GLY A 166 11.56 3.62 -8.84
CA GLY A 166 11.01 2.70 -7.82
C GLY A 166 9.60 2.16 -8.14
N ARG A 167 8.65 3.06 -8.44
CA ARG A 167 7.29 2.68 -8.89
C ARG A 167 7.31 1.80 -10.13
N GLY A 168 8.14 2.15 -11.11
CA GLY A 168 8.27 1.41 -12.38
C GLY A 168 8.87 0.02 -12.18
N MET A 169 9.89 -0.12 -11.32
CA MET A 169 10.49 -1.41 -10.99
C MET A 169 9.49 -2.33 -10.28
N LEU A 170 8.70 -1.78 -9.34
CA LEU A 170 7.61 -2.55 -8.71
C LEU A 170 6.59 -3.01 -9.75
N TRP A 171 6.16 -2.12 -10.67
CA TRP A 171 5.24 -2.51 -11.74
C TRP A 171 5.80 -3.55 -12.69
N ILE A 172 7.07 -3.44 -13.09
CA ILE A 172 7.74 -4.43 -13.94
C ILE A 172 7.72 -5.82 -13.28
N GLY A 173 8.03 -5.90 -11.98
CA GLY A 173 7.96 -7.16 -11.25
C GLY A 173 6.55 -7.76 -11.23
N LEU A 174 5.52 -6.92 -11.11
CA LEU A 174 4.12 -7.36 -11.14
C LEU A 174 3.67 -7.75 -12.55
N SER A 175 4.04 -6.99 -13.58
CA SER A 175 3.57 -7.22 -14.96
C SER A 175 4.20 -8.46 -15.60
N GLN A 176 5.37 -8.89 -15.12
CA GLN A 176 5.99 -10.14 -15.56
C GLN A 176 5.12 -11.37 -15.29
N ILE A 177 4.25 -11.34 -14.27
CA ILE A 177 3.36 -12.48 -13.96
C ILE A 177 2.09 -12.51 -14.82
N ILE A 178 1.86 -11.48 -15.66
CA ILE A 178 0.72 -11.44 -16.58
C ILE A 178 0.93 -12.43 -17.72
N ASN A 179 2.17 -12.53 -18.22
CA ASN A 179 2.60 -13.47 -19.27
C ASN A 179 2.54 -14.93 -18.80
#